data_AF-D8M7T6-F1
#
_entry.id   AF-D8M7T6-F1
#
_cell.length_a   1.000
_cell.length_b   1.000
_cell.length_c   1.000
_cell.angle_alpha   90.00
_cell.angle_beta   90.00
_cell.angle_gamma   90.00
#
_symmetry.space_group_name_H-M   'P 1'
#
loop_
_entity.id
_entity.type
_entity.pdbx_description
1 polymer ?
#
loop_
_entity_poly.entity_id
_entity_poly.type
_entity_poly.pdbx_seq_one_letter_code
_entity_poly.pdbx_strand_id
1 'polypeptide(L)'
;MRVIPYIVLLSVVLADWCKPTFSNIPYDLTKLQRSDSDYYVKLYSPDDSWNRTIVFNVCRDTVSIPRDINGGNGCDETPHTVDGDQAIMTSESAPAFLIEKKGAASAACYRLGLQANQQKNMDVELYDVTDPAMGVNIKYTEGDYCCPYHQCESYQYRQKSLTVSFRCADARTDIPTMSSIETSNNECDYKLYFLNVNACPTNCPVVDNNVCGSHGVCGYDSNIKTTRCFCTMQYTGADCTVFQYKSLLSMNTLVIVLTIVLTLVTISTIFYVWNKLRKINVNPDAFENLENKFNELGQMAY
;
A
#
# COMPACT_ATOMS: atom_id res chain seq x y z
N MET A 1 -46.44 -41.10 -4.69
CA MET A 1 -45.89 -39.73 -4.69
C MET A 1 -44.57 -39.75 -3.94
N ARG A 2 -43.44 -39.58 -4.64
CA ARG A 2 -42.10 -39.54 -4.03
C ARG A 2 -41.72 -38.08 -3.84
N VAL A 3 -41.63 -37.64 -2.58
CA VAL A 3 -41.18 -36.30 -2.22
C VAL A 3 -39.67 -36.37 -2.07
N ILE A 4 -38.95 -35.68 -2.95
CA ILE A 4 -37.50 -35.49 -2.88
C ILE A 4 -37.27 -34.24 -2.02
N PRO A 5 -36.58 -34.34 -0.87
CA PRO A 5 -36.21 -33.14 -0.12
C PRO A 5 -35.03 -32.47 -0.82
N TYR A 6 -35.27 -31.27 -1.36
CA TYR A 6 -34.21 -30.36 -1.79
C TYR A 6 -33.52 -29.81 -0.53
N ILE A 7 -32.32 -30.33 -0.24
CA ILE A 7 -31.40 -29.70 0.71
C ILE A 7 -30.79 -28.50 -0.03
N VAL A 8 -31.30 -27.31 0.24
CA VAL A 8 -30.66 -26.06 -0.15
C VAL A 8 -29.45 -25.87 0.76
N LEU A 9 -28.27 -26.24 0.26
CA LEU A 9 -26.99 -25.82 0.83
C LEU A 9 -26.86 -24.30 0.64
N LEU A 10 -27.40 -23.52 1.58
CA LEU A 10 -26.99 -22.14 1.81
C LEU A 10 -25.55 -22.20 2.34
N SER A 11 -24.58 -22.22 1.42
CA SER A 11 -23.20 -21.86 1.75
C SER A 11 -23.22 -20.38 2.12
N VAL A 12 -23.41 -20.09 3.41
CA VAL A 12 -23.02 -18.80 3.97
C VAL A 12 -21.52 -18.74 3.74
N VAL A 13 -21.10 -18.00 2.72
CA VAL A 13 -19.72 -17.58 2.58
C VAL A 13 -19.47 -16.72 3.82
N LEU A 14 -18.92 -17.33 4.87
CA LEU A 14 -18.32 -16.58 5.97
C LEU A 14 -17.27 -15.71 5.28
N ALA A 15 -17.57 -14.43 5.11
CA ALA A 15 -16.58 -13.49 4.64
C ALA A 15 -15.41 -13.56 5.61
N ASP A 16 -14.25 -14.00 5.14
CA ASP A 16 -13.03 -13.96 5.92
C ASP A 16 -12.71 -12.48 6.11
N TRP A 17 -13.07 -11.91 7.27
CA TRP A 17 -12.89 -10.49 7.56
C TRP A 17 -11.41 -10.10 7.61
N CYS A 18 -10.50 -11.07 7.65
CA CYS A 18 -9.08 -10.79 7.52
C CYS A 18 -8.59 -10.72 6.06
N LYS A 19 -9.49 -10.94 5.08
CA LYS A 19 -9.22 -10.76 3.66
C LYS A 19 -10.26 -9.83 3.02
N PRO A 20 -10.41 -8.60 3.52
CA PRO A 20 -11.42 -7.69 2.99
C PRO A 20 -11.09 -7.29 1.55
N THR A 21 -12.13 -6.95 0.79
CA THR A 21 -11.99 -6.38 -0.54
C THR A 21 -12.83 -5.12 -0.64
N PHE A 22 -12.18 -3.98 -0.91
CA PHE A 22 -12.85 -2.69 -1.04
C PHE A 22 -12.83 -2.26 -2.50
N SER A 23 -13.99 -2.19 -3.16
CA SER A 23 -14.09 -1.69 -4.54
C SER A 23 -13.07 -2.31 -5.52
N ASN A 24 -12.91 -3.64 -5.50
CA ASN A 24 -11.93 -4.42 -6.28
C ASN A 24 -10.46 -4.27 -5.84
N ILE A 25 -10.23 -3.89 -4.59
CA ILE A 25 -8.91 -3.76 -3.99
C ILE A 25 -8.82 -4.80 -2.87
N PRO A 26 -8.25 -5.97 -3.17
CA PRO A 26 -8.12 -7.05 -2.20
C PRO A 26 -7.00 -6.76 -1.21
N TYR A 27 -7.23 -7.13 0.04
CA TYR A 27 -6.26 -7.13 1.13
C TYR A 27 -6.15 -8.53 1.72
N ASP A 28 -4.99 -8.87 2.29
CA ASP A 28 -4.79 -10.10 3.04
C ASP A 28 -4.01 -9.80 4.32
N LEU A 29 -4.75 -9.64 5.40
CA LEU A 29 -4.23 -9.31 6.73
C LEU A 29 -3.88 -10.58 7.53
N THR A 30 -4.03 -11.78 6.95
CA THR A 30 -3.77 -13.04 7.67
C THR A 30 -2.34 -13.15 8.18
N LYS A 31 -1.38 -12.53 7.49
CA LYS A 31 0.03 -12.45 7.91
C LYS A 31 0.25 -11.61 9.17
N LEU A 32 -0.70 -10.76 9.53
CA LEU A 32 -0.67 -9.98 10.78
C LEU A 32 -1.29 -10.77 11.95
N GLN A 33 -2.05 -11.84 11.69
CA GLN A 33 -2.57 -12.67 12.75
C GLN A 33 -1.45 -13.48 13.41
N ARG A 34 -1.53 -13.66 14.73
CA ARG A 34 -0.64 -14.57 15.46
C ARG A 34 -1.45 -15.73 16.02
N SER A 35 -1.04 -16.96 15.72
CA SER A 35 -1.71 -18.17 16.21
C SER A 35 -1.30 -18.56 17.63
N ASP A 36 -0.03 -18.30 17.97
CA ASP A 36 0.62 -18.87 19.16
C ASP A 36 0.98 -17.81 20.21
N SER A 37 0.74 -16.52 19.91
CA SER A 37 1.02 -15.40 20.81
C SER A 37 0.16 -14.18 20.45
N ASP A 38 0.22 -13.14 21.29
CA ASP A 38 -0.44 -11.86 21.06
C ASP A 38 0.59 -10.73 20.92
N TYR A 39 0.17 -9.59 20.38
CA TYR A 39 1.00 -8.38 20.35
C TYR A 39 0.93 -7.67 21.69
N TYR A 40 2.10 -7.33 22.25
CA TYR A 40 2.22 -6.54 23.47
C TYR A 40 2.87 -5.21 23.12
N VAL A 41 2.09 -4.13 23.21
CA VAL A 41 2.54 -2.78 22.87
C VAL A 41 2.48 -1.91 24.12
N LYS A 42 3.65 -1.58 24.66
CA LYS A 42 3.78 -0.61 25.74
C LYS A 42 3.51 0.78 25.22
N LEU A 43 2.70 1.55 25.92
CA LEU A 43 2.38 2.91 25.50
C LEU A 43 3.41 3.88 26.05
N TYR A 44 3.86 4.84 25.24
CA TYR A 44 4.61 5.97 25.77
C TYR A 44 3.78 6.70 26.81
N SER A 45 4.37 6.96 27.97
CA SER A 45 3.75 7.69 29.05
C SER A 45 4.45 9.03 29.25
N PRO A 46 3.70 10.13 29.49
CA PRO A 46 4.29 11.40 29.90
C PRO A 46 4.84 11.35 31.33
N ASP A 47 4.51 10.33 32.12
CA ASP A 47 4.93 10.15 33.51
C ASP A 47 5.38 8.70 33.76
N ASP A 48 6.55 8.54 34.37
CA ASP A 48 7.15 7.25 34.75
C ASP A 48 6.27 6.45 35.72
N SER A 49 5.34 7.12 36.40
CA SER A 49 4.37 6.47 37.30
C SER A 49 3.25 5.72 36.58
N TRP A 50 3.03 5.98 35.28
CA TRP A 50 1.89 5.42 34.54
C TRP A 50 2.37 4.39 33.52
N ASN A 51 2.12 3.12 33.82
CA ASN A 51 2.47 2.02 32.96
C ASN A 51 1.20 1.50 32.27
N ARG A 52 1.22 1.49 30.94
CA ARG A 52 0.12 1.04 30.09
C ARG A 52 0.64 0.12 29.01
N THR A 53 -0.04 -1.01 28.82
CA THR A 53 0.24 -1.96 27.75
C THR A 53 -1.07 -2.35 27.09
N ILE A 54 -1.13 -2.23 25.76
CA ILE A 54 -2.22 -2.81 24.97
C ILE A 54 -1.77 -4.19 24.50
N VAL A 55 -2.58 -5.19 24.80
CA VAL A 55 -2.42 -6.56 24.30
C VAL A 55 -3.51 -6.81 23.27
N PHE A 56 -3.14 -7.23 22.06
CA PHE A 56 -4.16 -7.46 21.02
C PHE A 56 -3.72 -8.52 20.01
N ASN A 57 -4.69 -9.01 19.26
CA ASN A 57 -4.45 -9.79 18.04
C ASN A 57 -5.15 -9.10 16.85
N VAL A 58 -4.87 -9.57 15.64
CA VAL A 58 -5.39 -8.99 14.40
C VAL A 58 -6.47 -9.91 13.83
N CYS A 59 -7.66 -9.40 13.53
CA CYS A 59 -8.79 -10.17 12.97
C CYS A 59 -9.27 -11.37 13.80
N ARG A 60 -8.88 -11.48 15.07
CA ARG A 60 -9.25 -12.58 15.97
C ARG A 60 -9.11 -12.15 17.43
N ASP A 61 -9.67 -12.97 18.30
CA ASP A 61 -9.46 -12.83 19.74
C ASP A 61 -8.01 -13.13 20.12
N THR A 62 -7.57 -12.57 21.25
CA THR A 62 -6.29 -12.91 21.85
C THR A 62 -6.18 -14.42 22.09
N VAL A 63 -4.99 -14.98 21.92
CA VAL A 63 -4.74 -16.41 22.12
C VAL A 63 -5.07 -16.84 23.55
N SER A 64 -4.76 -15.98 24.52
CA SER A 64 -5.12 -16.16 25.92
C SER A 64 -5.45 -14.82 26.56
N ILE A 65 -6.36 -14.83 27.54
CA ILE A 65 -6.61 -13.64 28.37
C ILE A 65 -5.30 -13.26 29.09
N PRO A 66 -4.79 -12.03 28.92
CA PRO A 66 -3.52 -11.64 29.50
C PRO A 66 -3.62 -11.50 31.02
N ARG A 67 -2.49 -11.64 31.72
CA ARG A 67 -2.41 -11.32 33.14
C ARG A 67 -2.40 -9.79 33.33
N ASP A 68 -2.90 -9.33 34.48
CA ASP A 68 -2.72 -7.94 34.88
C ASP A 68 -1.25 -7.60 35.14
N ILE A 69 -0.94 -6.32 35.38
CA ILE A 69 0.45 -5.85 35.55
C ILE A 69 1.18 -6.47 36.75
N ASN A 70 0.45 -6.98 37.74
CA ASN A 70 1.01 -7.64 38.92
C ASN A 70 1.09 -9.17 38.70
N GLY A 71 0.74 -9.68 37.52
CA GLY A 71 0.71 -11.10 37.18
C GLY A 71 -0.57 -11.82 37.61
N GLY A 72 -1.60 -11.09 38.05
CA GLY A 72 -2.88 -11.64 38.50
C GLY A 72 -3.90 -11.83 37.37
N ASN A 73 -5.12 -12.18 37.79
CA ASN A 73 -6.25 -12.52 36.91
C ASN A 73 -7.19 -11.33 36.65
N GLY A 74 -6.74 -10.09 36.85
CA GLY A 74 -7.59 -8.90 36.73
C GLY A 74 -8.25 -8.69 35.36
N CYS A 75 -7.82 -9.41 34.32
CA CYS A 75 -8.43 -9.36 32.99
C CYS A 75 -9.46 -10.48 32.73
N ASP A 76 -9.54 -11.50 33.59
CA ASP A 76 -10.44 -12.65 33.39
C ASP A 76 -11.91 -12.20 33.36
N GLU A 77 -12.26 -11.29 34.28
CA GLU A 77 -13.60 -10.72 34.41
C GLU A 77 -13.51 -9.20 34.54
N THR A 78 -14.13 -8.47 33.60
CA THR A 78 -14.05 -6.99 33.53
C THR A 78 -15.43 -6.35 33.36
N PRO A 79 -15.59 -5.07 33.73
CA PRO A 79 -16.92 -4.44 33.75
C PRO A 79 -17.34 -3.96 32.34
N HIS A 80 -18.25 -4.70 31.70
CA HIS A 80 -18.65 -4.47 30.31
C HIS A 80 -19.67 -3.34 30.16
N THR A 81 -20.72 -3.34 30.99
CA THR A 81 -21.80 -2.34 30.94
C THR A 81 -22.21 -1.91 32.34
N VAL A 82 -23.06 -0.89 32.41
CA VAL A 82 -23.65 -0.40 33.66
C VAL A 82 -25.17 -0.51 33.54
N ASP A 83 -25.80 -1.14 34.53
CA ASP A 83 -27.25 -1.13 34.72
C ASP A 83 -27.60 -0.43 36.03
N GLY A 84 -28.16 0.78 35.94
CA GLY A 84 -28.30 1.68 37.06
C GLY A 84 -26.94 2.07 37.65
N ASP A 85 -26.68 1.62 38.87
CA ASP A 85 -25.42 1.83 39.61
C ASP A 85 -24.55 0.56 39.69
N GLN A 86 -24.92 -0.51 39.00
CA GLN A 86 -24.22 -1.79 39.06
C GLN A 86 -23.44 -2.05 37.77
N ALA A 87 -22.16 -2.37 37.91
CA ALA A 87 -21.34 -2.87 36.82
C ALA A 87 -21.75 -4.31 36.48
N ILE A 88 -22.10 -4.55 35.22
CA ILE A 88 -22.31 -5.88 34.68
C ILE A 88 -20.96 -6.37 34.16
N MET A 89 -20.48 -7.46 34.76
CA MET A 89 -19.19 -8.05 34.43
C MET A 89 -19.31 -8.98 33.21
N THR A 90 -18.22 -9.13 32.48
CA THR A 90 -18.08 -10.12 31.40
C THR A 90 -16.81 -10.93 31.54
N SER A 91 -16.88 -12.20 31.16
CA SER A 91 -15.74 -13.10 31.03
C SER A 91 -15.50 -13.53 29.58
N GLU A 92 -16.11 -12.85 28.61
CA GLU A 92 -15.96 -13.18 27.20
C GLU A 92 -14.52 -13.00 26.70
N SER A 93 -14.15 -13.76 25.67
CA SER A 93 -12.92 -13.52 24.93
C SER A 93 -12.97 -12.16 24.22
N ALA A 94 -11.80 -11.56 24.03
CA ALA A 94 -11.67 -10.25 23.42
C ALA A 94 -10.46 -10.22 22.46
N PRO A 95 -10.52 -9.40 21.39
CA PRO A 95 -9.38 -9.16 20.49
C PRO A 95 -8.32 -8.25 21.07
N ALA A 96 -8.66 -7.47 22.10
CA ALA A 96 -7.75 -6.51 22.69
C ALA A 96 -8.06 -6.21 24.16
N PHE A 97 -7.00 -5.97 24.94
CA PHE A 97 -7.02 -5.57 26.33
C PHE A 97 -6.10 -4.36 26.55
N LEU A 98 -6.48 -3.46 27.44
CA LEU A 98 -5.63 -2.44 28.04
C LEU A 98 -5.30 -2.88 29.47
N ILE A 99 -4.01 -3.03 29.76
CA ILE A 99 -3.50 -3.27 31.11
C ILE A 99 -2.84 -1.98 31.57
N GLU A 100 -3.26 -1.44 32.71
CA GLU A 100 -2.70 -0.21 33.23
C GLU A 100 -2.52 -0.15 34.74
N LYS A 101 -1.58 0.69 35.16
CA LYS A 101 -1.37 1.06 36.56
C LYS A 101 -0.78 2.45 36.65
N LYS A 102 -1.35 3.29 37.50
CA LYS A 102 -0.91 4.65 37.74
C LYS A 102 -0.42 4.82 39.18
N GLY A 103 0.88 4.95 39.34
CA GLY A 103 1.56 5.08 40.63
C GLY A 103 1.22 3.94 41.59
N ALA A 104 0.71 4.30 42.76
CA ALA A 104 0.28 3.37 43.81
C ALA A 104 -1.15 2.84 43.63
N ALA A 105 -1.86 3.23 42.57
CA ALA A 105 -3.21 2.74 42.31
C ALA A 105 -3.22 1.22 42.03
N SER A 106 -4.39 0.62 42.24
CA SER A 106 -4.65 -0.75 41.82
C SER A 106 -4.42 -0.89 40.32
N ALA A 107 -3.91 -2.06 39.91
CA ALA A 107 -3.85 -2.39 38.50
C ALA A 107 -5.27 -2.51 37.94
N ALA A 108 -5.48 -1.95 36.77
CA ALA A 108 -6.72 -2.07 36.03
C ALA A 108 -6.48 -2.85 34.75
N CYS A 109 -7.48 -3.63 34.35
CA CYS A 109 -7.50 -4.27 33.06
C CYS A 109 -8.85 -4.01 32.41
N TYR A 110 -8.82 -3.68 31.12
CA TYR A 110 -10.01 -3.38 30.35
C TYR A 110 -10.03 -4.15 29.04
N ARG A 111 -11.15 -4.73 28.66
CA ARG A 111 -11.41 -5.18 27.29
C ARG A 111 -11.61 -3.95 26.40
N LEU A 112 -10.99 -3.94 25.23
CA LEU A 112 -11.13 -2.88 24.22
C LEU A 112 -12.02 -3.30 23.03
N GLY A 113 -12.61 -4.49 23.12
CA GLY A 113 -13.67 -4.97 22.25
C GLY A 113 -14.18 -6.32 22.72
N LEU A 114 -15.35 -6.74 22.23
CA LEU A 114 -15.81 -8.13 22.37
C LEU A 114 -15.28 -9.00 21.21
N GLN A 115 -15.64 -10.28 21.27
CA GLN A 115 -15.26 -11.33 20.33
C GLN A 115 -15.22 -10.85 18.87
N ALA A 116 -14.03 -10.87 18.25
CA ALA A 116 -13.81 -10.42 16.88
C ALA A 116 -14.44 -11.34 15.83
N ASN A 117 -14.90 -12.54 16.22
CA ASN A 117 -15.66 -13.46 15.37
C ASN A 117 -17.15 -13.07 15.22
N GLN A 118 -17.61 -12.01 15.90
CA GLN A 118 -18.94 -11.44 15.71
C GLN A 118 -18.84 -10.17 14.86
N GLN A 119 -19.57 -10.12 13.75
CA GLN A 119 -19.46 -9.05 12.74
C GLN A 119 -19.72 -7.65 13.30
N LYS A 120 -20.51 -7.53 14.38
CA LYS A 120 -20.81 -6.24 15.01
C LYS A 120 -19.67 -5.70 15.90
N ASN A 121 -18.71 -6.55 16.29
CA ASN A 121 -17.66 -6.22 17.25
C ASN A 121 -16.32 -5.91 16.57
N MET A 122 -16.22 -6.12 15.26
CA MET A 122 -15.03 -5.83 14.47
C MET A 122 -15.41 -5.27 13.11
N ASP A 123 -14.81 -4.15 12.75
CA ASP A 123 -14.91 -3.56 11.43
C ASP A 123 -13.53 -3.37 10.81
N VAL A 124 -13.44 -3.52 9.49
CA VAL A 124 -12.22 -3.26 8.73
C VAL A 124 -12.55 -2.28 7.63
N GLU A 125 -11.87 -1.14 7.65
CA GLU A 125 -12.07 -0.03 6.71
C GLU A 125 -10.75 0.38 6.06
N LEU A 126 -10.83 1.20 5.00
CA LEU A 126 -9.65 1.77 4.37
C LEU A 126 -8.97 2.77 5.32
N TYR A 127 -7.63 2.78 5.32
CA TYR A 127 -6.84 3.78 6.05
C TYR A 127 -7.16 5.19 5.57
N ASP A 128 -7.28 5.35 4.24
CA ASP A 128 -7.72 6.55 3.57
C ASP A 128 -8.66 6.15 2.43
N VAL A 129 -9.88 6.68 2.43
CA VAL A 129 -10.89 6.41 1.39
C VAL A 129 -10.55 7.07 0.05
N THR A 130 -9.73 8.12 0.06
CA THR A 130 -9.29 8.86 -1.13
C THR A 130 -8.09 8.20 -1.80
N ASP A 131 -7.26 7.51 -1.02
CA ASP A 131 -6.18 6.66 -1.51
C ASP A 131 -6.25 5.26 -0.89
N PRO A 132 -7.05 4.36 -1.51
CA PRO A 132 -7.19 2.98 -1.05
C PRO A 132 -5.91 2.14 -1.15
N ALA A 133 -4.75 2.67 -1.57
CA ALA A 133 -3.48 1.97 -1.49
C ALA A 133 -2.76 2.19 -0.15
N MET A 134 -3.22 3.14 0.67
CA MET A 134 -2.52 3.54 1.88
C MET A 134 -2.57 2.53 3.03
N GLY A 135 -3.52 1.59 3.03
CA GLY A 135 -3.64 0.55 4.04
C GLY A 135 -5.05 0.41 4.60
N VAL A 136 -5.16 -0.09 5.83
CA VAL A 136 -6.44 -0.40 6.50
C VAL A 136 -6.49 0.08 7.96
N ASN A 137 -7.69 0.35 8.46
CA ASN A 137 -7.96 0.45 9.89
C ASN A 137 -8.78 -0.77 10.32
N ILE A 138 -8.43 -1.37 11.46
CA ILE A 138 -9.20 -2.44 12.09
C ILE A 138 -9.75 -1.88 13.40
N LYS A 139 -11.06 -1.83 13.53
CA LYS A 139 -11.73 -1.31 14.72
C LYS A 139 -12.39 -2.45 15.50
N TYR A 140 -12.01 -2.61 16.75
CA TYR A 140 -12.68 -3.46 17.74
C TYR A 140 -13.61 -2.61 18.60
N THR A 141 -14.84 -3.07 18.78
CA THR A 141 -15.92 -2.34 19.46
C THR A 141 -16.54 -3.18 20.57
N GLU A 142 -17.41 -2.54 21.36
CA GLU A 142 -18.10 -3.16 22.49
C GLU A 142 -17.13 -3.57 23.64
N GLY A 143 -16.05 -2.84 23.88
CA GLY A 143 -15.20 -3.09 25.05
C GLY A 143 -15.90 -2.84 26.39
N ASP A 144 -15.09 -2.72 27.44
CA ASP A 144 -15.61 -2.36 28.76
C ASP A 144 -16.23 -0.98 28.82
N TYR A 145 -17.12 -0.74 29.77
CA TYR A 145 -17.72 0.57 29.87
C TYR A 145 -16.68 1.62 30.24
N CYS A 146 -16.92 2.84 29.78
CA CYS A 146 -16.15 4.02 30.06
C CYS A 146 -17.08 5.22 30.17
N CYS A 147 -16.65 6.19 30.96
CA CYS A 147 -17.32 7.46 31.06
C CYS A 147 -16.61 8.50 30.17
N PRO A 148 -17.22 8.93 29.04
CA PRO A 148 -16.61 9.91 28.14
C PRO A 148 -16.54 11.33 28.72
N TYR A 149 -17.10 11.55 29.91
CA TYR A 149 -17.12 12.82 30.62
C TYR A 149 -16.42 12.70 31.98
N HIS A 150 -16.31 13.79 32.74
CA HIS A 150 -15.74 13.71 34.09
C HIS A 150 -16.60 12.88 35.06
N GLN A 151 -17.92 12.86 34.84
CA GLN A 151 -18.90 12.08 35.57
C GLN A 151 -20.01 11.67 34.59
N CYS A 152 -20.53 10.44 34.72
CA CYS A 152 -21.54 9.91 33.83
C CYS A 152 -22.74 9.39 34.60
N GLU A 153 -23.94 9.74 34.13
CA GLU A 153 -25.17 9.02 34.43
C GLU A 153 -25.23 7.72 33.61
N SER A 154 -26.08 6.77 34.00
CA SER A 154 -26.10 5.41 33.42
C SER A 154 -26.22 5.40 31.88
N TYR A 155 -26.98 6.32 31.29
CA TYR A 155 -27.16 6.43 29.83
C TYR A 155 -26.00 7.11 29.08
N GLN A 156 -25.05 7.70 29.81
CA GLN A 156 -23.90 8.41 29.23
C GLN A 156 -22.68 7.50 29.10
N TYR A 157 -22.68 6.37 29.79
CA TYR A 157 -21.65 5.35 29.64
C TYR A 157 -21.62 4.84 28.19
N ARG A 158 -20.40 4.60 27.72
CA ARG A 158 -20.12 4.04 26.40
C ARG A 158 -19.17 2.87 26.56
N GLN A 159 -19.03 2.06 25.52
CA GLN A 159 -18.06 0.99 25.47
C GLN A 159 -16.73 1.50 24.94
N LYS A 160 -15.63 1.01 25.50
CA LYS A 160 -14.28 1.25 24.99
C LYS A 160 -14.13 0.65 23.61
N SER A 161 -13.28 1.26 22.79
CA SER A 161 -12.95 0.74 21.46
C SER A 161 -11.46 0.87 21.17
N LEU A 162 -10.93 -0.03 20.34
CA LEU A 162 -9.56 0.04 19.82
C LEU A 162 -9.57 0.05 18.30
N THR A 163 -9.01 1.10 17.71
CA THR A 163 -8.65 1.13 16.29
C THR A 163 -7.16 0.88 16.12
N VAL A 164 -6.79 -0.15 15.38
CA VAL A 164 -5.42 -0.39 14.95
C VAL A 164 -5.30 0.03 13.49
N SER A 165 -4.65 1.16 13.25
CA SER A 165 -4.41 1.72 11.92
C SER A 165 -3.10 1.18 11.36
N PHE A 166 -3.19 0.36 10.32
CA PHE A 166 -2.04 -0.14 9.59
C PHE A 166 -1.89 0.59 8.27
N ARG A 167 -0.81 1.37 8.16
CA ARG A 167 -0.42 2.01 6.90
C ARG A 167 0.53 1.09 6.14
N CYS A 168 0.24 0.88 4.87
CA CYS A 168 1.12 0.19 3.93
C CYS A 168 2.49 0.88 3.87
N ALA A 169 3.56 0.09 4.05
CA ALA A 169 4.93 0.58 4.04
C ALA A 169 5.95 -0.50 3.67
N ASP A 170 7.06 -0.09 3.06
CA ASP A 170 8.17 -0.98 2.72
C ASP A 170 8.98 -1.42 3.94
N ALA A 171 9.53 -2.63 3.88
CA ALA A 171 10.49 -3.20 4.84
C ALA A 171 10.03 -3.16 6.32
N ARG A 172 8.72 -3.08 6.57
CA ARG A 172 8.15 -3.12 7.92
C ARG A 172 7.28 -4.36 8.08
N THR A 173 7.82 -5.42 8.65
CA THR A 173 7.07 -6.66 8.89
C THR A 173 6.55 -6.76 10.31
N ASP A 174 7.22 -6.12 11.26
CA ASP A 174 6.94 -6.26 12.69
C ASP A 174 6.13 -5.10 13.25
N ILE A 175 5.28 -5.39 14.24
CA ILE A 175 4.64 -4.39 15.07
C ILE A 175 5.59 -4.02 16.21
N PRO A 176 5.90 -2.73 16.45
CA PRO A 176 6.81 -2.31 17.50
C PRO A 176 6.24 -2.64 18.89
N THR A 177 7.11 -3.01 19.82
CA THR A 177 6.73 -3.30 21.21
C THR A 177 6.42 -2.04 22.04
N MET A 178 6.64 -0.86 21.47
CA MET A 178 6.37 0.43 22.11
C MET A 178 5.83 1.42 21.08
N SER A 179 4.76 2.15 21.43
CA SER A 179 4.09 3.09 20.53
C SER A 179 3.44 4.25 21.29
N SER A 180 3.22 5.36 20.59
CA SER A 180 2.29 6.40 21.04
C SER A 180 0.86 5.91 20.81
N ILE A 181 -0.06 6.44 21.61
CA ILE A 181 -1.50 6.19 21.49
C ILE A 181 -2.20 7.52 21.25
N GLU A 182 -3.17 7.53 20.36
CA GLU A 182 -4.17 8.59 20.29
C GLU A 182 -5.41 8.15 21.05
N THR A 183 -5.92 9.01 21.93
CA THR A 183 -7.13 8.73 22.70
C THR A 183 -8.15 9.83 22.48
N SER A 184 -9.43 9.46 22.39
CA SER A 184 -10.54 10.41 22.33
C SER A 184 -11.66 10.02 23.28
N ASN A 185 -12.64 10.91 23.48
CA ASN A 185 -13.77 10.70 24.38
C ASN A 185 -13.35 10.28 25.79
N ASN A 186 -12.41 11.04 26.40
CA ASN A 186 -11.88 10.78 27.74
C ASN A 186 -11.37 9.33 27.93
N GLU A 187 -10.54 8.86 26.99
CA GLU A 187 -9.95 7.51 27.02
C GLU A 187 -10.98 6.36 26.91
N CYS A 188 -12.07 6.62 26.19
CA CYS A 188 -12.98 5.59 25.69
C CYS A 188 -12.49 4.97 24.37
N ASP A 189 -11.97 5.80 23.47
CA ASP A 189 -11.55 5.36 22.14
C ASP A 189 -10.04 5.45 22.02
N TYR A 190 -9.40 4.34 21.65
CA TYR A 190 -7.96 4.18 21.54
C TYR A 190 -7.59 3.96 20.08
N LYS A 191 -6.54 4.62 19.61
CA LYS A 191 -6.05 4.45 18.25
C LYS A 191 -4.53 4.30 18.19
N LEU A 192 -4.09 3.15 17.68
CA LEU A 192 -2.69 2.81 17.44
C LEU A 192 -2.36 2.97 15.96
N TYR A 193 -1.13 3.37 15.66
CA TYR A 193 -0.65 3.58 14.30
C TYR A 193 0.60 2.75 14.05
N PHE A 194 0.55 1.88 13.05
CA PHE A 194 1.65 1.04 12.65
C PHE A 194 1.91 1.15 11.15
N LEU A 195 3.19 1.06 10.79
CA LEU A 195 3.62 0.86 9.42
C LEU A 195 3.82 -0.64 9.22
N ASN A 196 3.18 -1.23 8.22
CA ASN A 196 3.37 -2.66 7.92
C ASN A 196 3.17 -2.99 6.45
N VAL A 197 4.03 -3.83 5.90
CA VAL A 197 4.01 -4.31 4.52
C VAL A 197 2.80 -5.23 4.26
N ASN A 198 2.34 -5.96 5.27
CA ASN A 198 1.19 -6.85 5.17
C ASN A 198 -0.15 -6.10 5.17
N ALA A 199 -0.12 -4.79 5.40
CA ALA A 199 -1.29 -3.93 5.28
C ALA A 199 -1.41 -3.31 3.87
N CYS A 200 -0.53 -3.67 2.95
CA CYS A 200 -0.63 -3.26 1.56
C CYS A 200 -1.69 -4.09 0.80
N PRO A 201 -2.39 -3.51 -0.19
CA PRO A 201 -3.23 -4.27 -1.09
C PRO A 201 -2.48 -5.42 -1.75
N THR A 202 -3.12 -6.58 -1.92
CA THR A 202 -2.45 -7.76 -2.50
C THR A 202 -2.15 -7.61 -3.99
N ASN A 203 -2.79 -6.65 -4.68
CA ASN A 203 -2.46 -6.27 -6.05
C ASN A 203 -1.14 -5.48 -6.17
N CYS A 204 -0.55 -5.05 -5.05
CA CYS A 204 0.79 -4.49 -5.00
C CYS A 204 1.75 -5.58 -4.47
N PRO A 205 2.52 -6.24 -5.35
CA PRO A 205 3.36 -7.35 -4.94
C PRO A 205 4.41 -6.92 -3.93
N VAL A 206 4.68 -7.80 -2.97
CA VAL A 206 5.74 -7.65 -1.97
C VAL A 206 6.88 -8.59 -2.34
N VAL A 207 8.05 -8.03 -2.63
CA VAL A 207 9.29 -8.75 -2.98
C VAL A 207 10.34 -8.40 -1.94
N ASP A 208 10.93 -9.40 -1.29
CA ASP A 208 11.92 -9.22 -0.23
C ASP A 208 11.48 -8.21 0.87
N ASN A 209 10.22 -8.32 1.31
CA ASN A 209 9.57 -7.41 2.26
C ASN A 209 9.40 -5.95 1.80
N ASN A 210 9.63 -5.66 0.51
CA ASN A 210 9.39 -4.34 -0.07
C ASN A 210 8.19 -4.39 -1.02
N VAL A 211 7.29 -3.43 -0.89
CA VAL A 211 6.18 -3.25 -1.81
C VAL A 211 6.76 -2.78 -3.14
N CYS A 212 6.27 -3.33 -4.25
CA CYS A 212 6.76 -2.98 -5.58
C CYS A 212 8.29 -3.11 -5.72
N GLY A 213 8.88 -4.11 -5.04
CA GLY A 213 10.31 -4.42 -5.11
C GLY A 213 11.24 -3.28 -4.72
N SER A 214 10.79 -2.31 -3.89
CA SER A 214 11.54 -1.08 -3.56
C SER A 214 11.88 -0.18 -4.77
N HIS A 215 11.26 -0.45 -5.92
CA HIS A 215 11.49 0.27 -7.18
C HIS A 215 10.22 0.88 -7.74
N GLY A 216 9.18 1.00 -6.94
CA GLY A 216 7.94 1.66 -7.28
C GLY A 216 7.16 2.08 -6.05
N VAL A 217 5.99 2.67 -6.28
CA VAL A 217 5.05 3.04 -5.23
C VAL A 217 3.74 2.30 -5.49
N CYS A 218 3.20 1.63 -4.47
CA CYS A 218 1.84 1.12 -4.54
C CYS A 218 0.87 2.30 -4.52
N GLY A 219 0.06 2.42 -5.56
CA GLY A 219 -0.92 3.50 -5.66
C GLY A 219 -2.24 3.01 -6.24
N TYR A 220 -3.28 3.79 -5.99
CA TYR A 220 -4.58 3.58 -6.61
C TYR A 220 -4.63 4.16 -8.03
N ASP A 221 -4.97 3.34 -9.02
CA ASP A 221 -5.23 3.79 -10.39
C ASP A 221 -6.73 4.02 -10.58
N SER A 222 -7.11 5.29 -10.67
CA SER A 222 -8.50 5.71 -10.86
C SER A 222 -9.11 5.29 -12.19
N ASN A 223 -8.31 4.97 -13.21
CA ASN A 223 -8.81 4.55 -14.53
C ASN A 223 -9.30 3.11 -14.52
N ILE A 224 -8.51 2.20 -13.93
CA ILE A 224 -8.83 0.78 -13.82
C ILE A 224 -9.51 0.41 -12.49
N LYS A 225 -9.65 1.39 -11.58
CA LYS A 225 -10.30 1.27 -10.26
C LYS A 225 -9.71 0.15 -9.41
N THR A 226 -8.39 0.06 -9.39
CA THR A 226 -7.66 -0.90 -8.55
C THR A 226 -6.28 -0.38 -8.21
N THR A 227 -5.59 -1.04 -7.29
CA THR A 227 -4.22 -0.71 -6.92
C THR A 227 -3.22 -1.45 -7.78
N ARG A 228 -2.08 -0.81 -8.04
CA ARG A 228 -0.94 -1.42 -8.74
C ARG A 228 0.34 -0.69 -8.36
N CYS A 229 1.46 -1.28 -8.75
CA CYS A 229 2.75 -0.63 -8.62
C CYS A 229 2.99 0.40 -9.74
N PHE A 230 3.38 1.60 -9.34
CA PHE A 230 3.88 2.66 -10.22
C PHE A 230 5.41 2.67 -10.14
N CYS A 231 6.05 2.08 -11.15
CA CYS A 231 7.50 1.88 -11.13
C CYS A 231 8.29 3.18 -11.37
N THR A 232 9.44 3.25 -10.71
CA THR A 232 10.46 4.28 -10.92
C THR A 232 11.09 4.16 -12.31
N MET A 233 11.75 5.23 -12.76
CA MET A 233 12.42 5.25 -14.06
C MET A 233 13.40 4.08 -14.16
N GLN A 234 13.36 3.34 -15.28
CA GLN A 234 14.17 2.13 -15.58
C GLN A 234 13.64 0.82 -14.98
N TYR A 235 12.54 0.81 -14.22
CA TYR A 235 11.93 -0.42 -13.73
C TYR A 235 10.55 -0.63 -14.34
N THR A 236 10.21 -1.88 -14.62
CA THR A 236 8.92 -2.29 -15.20
C THR A 236 8.47 -3.63 -14.61
N GLY A 237 7.29 -4.10 -15.03
CA GLY A 237 6.66 -5.30 -14.47
C GLY A 237 5.61 -4.96 -13.43
N ALA A 238 4.86 -5.97 -12.99
CA ALA A 238 3.80 -5.80 -11.99
C ALA A 238 4.34 -5.48 -10.59
N ASP A 239 5.58 -5.88 -10.32
CA ASP A 239 6.31 -5.76 -9.06
C ASP A 239 7.51 -4.80 -9.14
N CYS A 240 7.70 -4.14 -10.29
CA CYS A 240 8.83 -3.24 -10.56
C CYS A 240 10.23 -3.85 -10.40
N THR A 241 10.39 -5.17 -10.52
CA THR A 241 11.71 -5.82 -10.39
C THR A 241 12.49 -5.90 -11.71
N VAL A 242 11.84 -5.65 -12.84
CA VAL A 242 12.45 -5.80 -14.17
C VAL A 242 13.16 -4.50 -14.59
N PHE A 243 14.50 -4.51 -14.55
CA PHE A 243 15.32 -3.40 -15.01
C PHE A 243 15.32 -3.30 -16.55
N GLN A 244 14.96 -2.14 -17.07
CA GLN A 244 15.07 -1.77 -18.47
C GLN A 244 16.27 -0.86 -18.69
N TYR A 245 17.24 -1.36 -19.46
CA TYR A 245 18.26 -0.51 -20.05
C TYR A 245 17.58 0.52 -20.95
N LYS A 246 17.57 1.79 -20.53
CA LYS A 246 17.37 2.90 -21.46
C LYS A 246 18.54 2.86 -22.44
N SER A 247 18.34 2.27 -23.61
CA SER A 247 19.24 2.51 -24.74
C SER A 247 19.27 4.01 -24.96
N LEU A 248 20.39 4.66 -24.60
CA LEU A 248 20.66 6.08 -24.86
C LEU A 248 20.59 6.42 -26.36
N LEU A 249 20.64 5.40 -27.21
CA LEU A 249 20.30 5.49 -28.61
C LEU A 249 18.86 5.00 -28.78
N SER A 250 17.90 5.92 -28.66
CA SER A 250 16.61 5.72 -29.32
C SER A 250 16.89 5.51 -30.81
N MET A 251 16.20 4.57 -31.46
CA MET A 251 16.31 4.36 -32.91
C MET A 251 16.15 5.69 -33.67
N ASN A 252 15.31 6.59 -33.16
CA ASN A 252 15.12 7.93 -33.73
C ASN A 252 16.39 8.77 -33.63
N THR A 253 17.10 8.73 -32.50
CA THR A 253 18.38 9.43 -32.32
C THR A 253 19.46 8.88 -33.26
N LEU A 254 19.50 7.56 -33.43
CA LEU A 254 20.44 6.89 -34.34
C LEU A 254 20.16 7.28 -35.81
N VAL A 255 18.89 7.29 -36.22
CA VAL A 255 18.45 7.75 -37.55
C VAL A 255 18.77 9.23 -37.77
N ILE A 256 18.57 10.09 -36.77
CA ILE A 256 18.90 11.52 -36.87
C ILE A 256 20.41 11.73 -37.03
N VAL A 257 21.23 11.06 -36.22
CA VAL A 257 22.70 11.16 -36.34
C VAL A 257 23.16 10.67 -37.71
N LEU A 258 22.62 9.55 -38.19
CA LEU A 258 23.01 8.95 -39.46
C LEU A 258 22.58 9.81 -40.66
N THR A 259 21.41 10.46 -40.59
CA THR A 259 20.96 11.42 -41.60
C THR A 259 21.81 12.69 -41.63
N ILE A 260 22.20 13.25 -40.47
CA ILE A 260 23.13 14.40 -40.39
C ILE A 260 24.50 14.05 -41.02
N VAL A 261 25.03 12.85 -40.75
CA VAL A 261 26.31 12.42 -41.32
C VAL A 261 26.19 12.29 -42.84
N LEU A 262 25.11 11.66 -43.35
CA LEU A 262 24.91 11.50 -44.79
C LEU A 262 24.74 12.85 -45.49
N THR A 263 24.01 13.81 -44.92
CA THR A 263 23.86 15.15 -45.52
C THR A 263 25.17 15.94 -45.52
N LEU A 264 26.00 15.81 -44.49
CA LEU A 264 27.34 16.42 -44.48
C LEU A 264 28.25 15.83 -45.58
N VAL A 265 28.18 14.52 -45.80
CA VAL A 265 28.94 13.86 -46.88
C VAL A 265 28.46 14.35 -48.24
N THR A 266 27.15 14.45 -48.48
CA THR A 266 26.62 14.93 -49.77
C THR A 266 26.95 16.40 -50.03
N ILE A 267 26.87 17.27 -49.01
CA ILE A 267 27.29 18.67 -49.14
C ILE A 267 28.78 18.77 -49.46
N SER A 268 29.60 17.94 -48.81
CA SER A 268 31.05 17.91 -49.03
C SER A 268 31.42 17.45 -50.44
N THR A 269 30.72 16.44 -50.99
CA THR A 269 30.96 15.97 -52.36
C THR A 269 30.51 16.99 -53.40
N ILE A 270 29.37 17.67 -53.20
CA ILE A 270 28.92 18.77 -54.07
C ILE A 270 29.94 19.90 -54.07
N PHE A 271 30.42 20.33 -52.90
CA PHE A 271 31.42 21.38 -52.78
C PHE A 271 32.76 20.99 -53.44
N TYR A 272 33.19 19.74 -53.26
CA TYR A 272 34.38 19.21 -53.91
C TYR A 272 34.28 19.21 -55.43
N VAL A 273 33.17 18.71 -55.98
CA VAL A 273 32.92 18.69 -57.44
C VAL A 273 32.84 20.12 -57.98
N TRP A 274 32.17 21.03 -57.29
CA TRP A 274 32.07 22.44 -57.70
C TRP A 274 33.43 23.13 -57.75
N ASN A 275 34.28 22.91 -56.73
CA ASN A 275 35.66 23.41 -56.73
C ASN A 275 36.50 22.80 -57.85
N LYS A 276 36.29 21.50 -58.16
CA LYS A 276 36.99 20.83 -59.25
C LYS A 276 36.55 21.35 -60.62
N LEU A 277 35.25 21.54 -60.83
CA LEU A 277 34.69 22.11 -62.07
C LEU A 277 35.17 23.54 -62.30
N ARG A 278 35.28 24.38 -61.26
CA ARG A 278 35.86 25.73 -61.39
C ARG A 278 37.35 25.74 -61.77
N LYS A 279 38.10 24.67 -61.46
CA LYS A 279 39.52 24.55 -61.83
C LYS A 279 39.74 24.01 -63.24
N ILE A 280 38.72 23.44 -63.86
CA ILE A 280 38.76 23.10 -65.28
C ILE A 280 38.46 24.38 -66.05
N ASN A 281 39.50 25.16 -66.34
CA ASN A 281 39.44 26.11 -67.43
C ASN A 281 39.10 25.31 -68.68
N VAL A 282 37.90 25.54 -69.22
CA VAL A 282 37.49 25.01 -70.51
C VAL A 282 38.46 25.60 -71.53
N ASN A 283 39.42 24.80 -72.01
CA ASN A 283 40.24 25.18 -73.15
C ASN A 283 39.30 25.39 -74.34
N PRO A 284 39.18 26.62 -74.87
CA PRO A 284 38.28 26.91 -75.99
C PRO A 284 38.66 26.16 -77.28
N ASP A 285 39.91 25.68 -77.37
CA ASP A 285 40.47 24.99 -78.54
C ASP A 285 39.85 23.60 -78.81
N ALA A 286 39.09 23.03 -77.86
CA ALA A 286 38.39 21.77 -78.08
C ALA A 286 37.12 21.92 -78.94
N PHE A 287 36.59 23.14 -79.10
CA PHE A 287 35.39 23.41 -79.90
C PHE A 287 35.70 23.74 -81.37
N GLU A 288 36.88 24.25 -81.70
CA GLU A 288 37.25 24.56 -83.11
C GLU A 288 37.42 23.30 -83.99
N ASN A 289 37.76 22.15 -83.41
CA ASN A 289 37.92 20.90 -84.17
C ASN A 289 36.60 20.20 -84.56
N LEU A 290 35.47 20.63 -84.01
CA LEU A 290 34.15 20.08 -84.39
C LEU A 290 33.50 20.86 -85.55
N GLU A 291 33.75 22.17 -85.65
CA GLU A 291 33.19 23.00 -86.72
C GLU A 291 33.83 22.69 -88.09
N ASN A 292 35.15 22.41 -88.12
CA ASN A 292 35.83 22.00 -89.35
C ASN A 292 35.40 20.63 -89.87
N LYS A 293 34.84 19.74 -89.02
CA LYS A 293 34.44 18.39 -89.43
C LYS A 293 32.99 18.33 -89.98
N PHE A 294 32.17 19.33 -89.71
CA PHE A 294 30.81 19.43 -90.27
C PHE A 294 30.76 20.09 -91.66
N ASN A 295 31.79 20.84 -92.05
CA ASN A 295 31.87 21.45 -93.39
C ASN A 295 32.26 20.46 -94.52
N GLU A 296 32.75 19.26 -94.20
CA GLU A 296 33.09 18.26 -95.24
C GLU A 296 31.94 17.30 -95.62
N LEU A 297 30.80 17.33 -94.91
CA LEU A 297 29.68 16.40 -95.16
C LEU A 297 28.45 17.05 -95.82
N GLY A 298 28.52 18.32 -96.22
CA GLY A 298 27.41 19.10 -96.76
C GLY A 298 27.33 19.23 -98.29
N GLN A 299 28.26 18.66 -99.07
CA GLN A 299 28.24 18.75 -100.54
C GLN A 299 28.29 17.36 -101.21
N MET A 300 27.20 16.59 -101.15
CA MET A 300 26.74 15.60 -102.16
C MET A 300 25.25 15.35 -101.82
N ALA A 301 24.23 15.50 -102.66
CA ALA A 301 24.14 15.53 -104.10
C ALA A 301 22.84 16.27 -104.53
N TYR A 302 22.91 16.95 -105.67
CA TYR A 302 21.80 17.02 -106.63
C TYR A 302 21.93 15.83 -107.58
#